data_AF-A0A9W9BEF2-F1
#
_entry.id   AF-A0A9W9BEF2-F1
#
_cell.length_a   1.000
_cell.length_b   1.000
_cell.length_c   1.000
_cell.angle_alpha   90.00
_cell.angle_beta   90.00
_cell.angle_gamma   90.00
#
_symmetry.space_group_name_H-M   'P 1'
#
loop_
_entity.id
_entity.type
_entity.pdbx_description
1 polymer ?
#
loop_
_entity_poly.entity_id
_entity_poly.type
_entity_poly.pdbx_seq_one_letter_code
_entity_poly.pdbx_strand_id
1 'polypeptide(L)'
;MLRSSFIKASPVLPRLHRCLATVQTPKPAPKRTGDISDSFVSLSGVEQAPLPDRFRQLKLELVRGREKEIAASWTRLLRTLRRENEVIAQKGPAVIPQVEFSDLNYGLDNKVKEEIKKRGVVVVHGVIPEGEAREYKARVEEYVQQNPHTRAFPAHDPQVYELYWSEPQIQARSHPSMLKVQKHLMADFWHTSSPSAQISLDIPLSYADRLRIRQPGDAAFALGPHIDGGSVERWEKDGYGRGHVYDRVFEGRWEKYDAWDASGRIDAVNDLHNGLGACSAFRAWQGWVSMSQVAPEEGTLLTYPLMLSTAYTLLRPFFTPLDATKKGDAFLDEKNWTFTGDADMTSDLQGAHPGHGQELNDELHPHLELSRTMTHVPEIKPGAFVAWHCDTIHAVDKVHKGQSDSSVLYIPVCPVTELNAQYLVRQRQAFLDGTPGPDFPGGDGESKHIGRPTEDMVRRWVNPEGRRAMGLDKLVASPSALPGAREVVDRFNATLGLI
;
A
#
# COMPACT_ATOMS: atom_id res chain seq x y z
N MET A 1 53.77 20.08 68.14
CA MET A 1 52.93 20.93 67.27
C MET A 1 53.32 20.65 65.84
N LEU A 2 52.46 20.05 65.02
CA LEU A 2 52.55 20.07 63.55
C LEU A 2 51.19 19.65 62.98
N ARG A 3 50.62 20.53 62.17
CA ARG A 3 49.28 20.43 61.57
C ARG A 3 49.32 19.44 60.40
N SER A 4 48.36 18.52 60.35
CA SER A 4 48.10 17.64 59.21
C SER A 4 46.95 18.19 58.38
N SER A 5 47.23 18.55 57.14
CA SER A 5 46.27 18.98 56.12
C SER A 5 45.69 17.76 55.39
N PHE A 6 44.37 17.58 55.46
CA PHE A 6 43.65 16.57 54.68
C PHE A 6 43.27 17.13 53.30
N ILE A 7 43.78 16.51 52.23
CA ILE A 7 43.34 16.71 50.85
C ILE A 7 42.37 15.57 50.51
N LYS A 8 41.15 15.91 50.06
CA LYS A 8 40.14 14.98 49.54
C LYS A 8 40.55 14.49 48.16
N ALA A 9 40.65 13.17 47.98
CA ALA A 9 40.76 12.53 46.68
C ALA A 9 39.35 12.13 46.19
N SER A 10 38.99 12.55 44.96
CA SER A 10 37.81 12.07 44.23
C SER A 10 38.17 10.81 43.42
N PRO A 11 37.32 9.77 43.37
CA PRO A 11 37.59 8.59 42.56
C PRO A 11 37.21 8.83 41.09
N VAL A 12 38.16 8.56 40.20
CA VAL A 12 37.99 8.55 38.75
C VAL A 12 37.25 7.27 38.36
N LEU A 13 36.06 7.40 37.76
CA LEU A 13 35.33 6.28 37.14
C LEU A 13 35.88 5.98 35.73
N PRO A 14 36.08 4.72 35.34
CA PRO A 14 36.55 4.37 34.01
C PRO A 14 35.45 4.59 32.96
N ARG A 15 35.80 5.31 31.88
CA ARG A 15 34.96 5.47 30.68
C ARG A 15 34.83 4.12 29.97
N LEU A 16 33.67 3.48 30.07
CA LEU A 16 33.26 2.40 29.18
C LEU A 16 32.94 3.00 27.81
N HIS A 17 33.82 2.80 26.83
CA HIS A 17 33.48 2.97 25.43
C HIS A 17 32.49 1.86 25.02
N ARG A 18 31.22 2.22 24.91
CA ARG A 18 30.21 1.40 24.24
C ARG A 18 30.58 1.35 22.75
N CYS A 19 31.22 0.26 22.34
CA CYS A 19 31.21 -0.14 20.93
C CYS A 19 29.76 -0.41 20.55
N LEU A 20 29.16 0.52 19.80
CA LEU A 20 27.95 0.25 19.04
C LEU A 20 28.33 -0.75 17.95
N ALA A 21 28.16 -2.04 18.23
CA ALA A 21 28.10 -3.05 17.18
C ALA A 21 26.85 -2.73 16.35
N THR A 22 27.04 -2.10 15.20
CA THR A 22 26.02 -2.04 14.16
C THR A 22 25.72 -3.47 13.75
N VAL A 23 24.59 -4.00 14.19
CA VAL A 23 24.00 -5.20 13.57
C VAL A 23 23.66 -4.78 12.15
N GLN A 24 24.55 -5.06 11.21
CA GLN A 24 24.22 -5.01 9.79
C GLN A 24 23.14 -6.06 9.58
N THR A 25 21.90 -5.61 9.39
CA THR A 25 20.88 -6.47 8.76
C THR A 25 21.44 -6.89 7.40
N PRO A 26 21.43 -8.19 7.06
CA PRO A 26 21.90 -8.63 5.76
C PRO A 26 21.07 -7.89 4.70
N LYS A 27 21.74 -7.34 3.69
CA LYS A 27 21.05 -6.78 2.52
C LYS A 27 20.11 -7.86 1.98
N PRO A 28 18.82 -7.59 1.75
CA PRO A 28 17.95 -8.54 1.08
C PRO A 28 18.60 -8.93 -0.25
N ALA A 29 18.69 -10.23 -0.53
CA ALA A 29 19.16 -10.69 -1.83
C ALA A 29 18.22 -10.15 -2.91
N PRO A 30 18.73 -9.81 -4.11
CA PRO A 30 17.87 -9.39 -5.21
C PRO A 30 16.80 -10.46 -5.48
N LYS A 31 15.57 -10.01 -5.75
CA LYS A 31 14.45 -10.90 -6.07
C LYS A 31 14.76 -11.72 -7.33
N ARG A 32 14.31 -12.98 -7.35
CA ARG A 32 14.42 -13.84 -8.54
C ARG A 32 13.66 -13.22 -9.72
N THR A 33 14.00 -13.62 -10.94
CA THR A 33 13.23 -13.27 -12.14
C THR A 33 11.82 -13.89 -12.07
N GLY A 34 10.82 -13.15 -12.56
CA GLY A 34 9.39 -13.48 -12.49
C GLY A 34 8.54 -12.38 -13.12
N ASP A 35 7.22 -12.41 -12.90
CA ASP A 35 6.26 -11.38 -13.33
C ASP A 35 5.16 -11.12 -12.28
N ILE A 36 4.14 -10.33 -12.63
CA ILE A 36 3.07 -9.95 -11.70
C ILE A 36 2.26 -11.14 -11.16
N SER A 37 2.13 -12.23 -11.92
CA SER A 37 1.36 -13.41 -11.52
C SER A 37 1.96 -14.15 -10.31
N ASP A 38 3.28 -14.04 -10.09
CA ASP A 38 3.97 -14.59 -8.93
C ASP A 38 3.52 -13.97 -7.59
N SER A 39 2.76 -12.85 -7.62
CA SER A 39 2.31 -12.14 -6.42
C SER A 39 1.04 -12.75 -5.80
N PHE A 40 0.33 -13.59 -6.55
CA PHE A 40 -0.99 -14.10 -6.21
C PHE A 40 -1.03 -15.62 -6.28
N VAL A 41 -1.52 -16.27 -5.22
CA VAL A 41 -1.60 -17.73 -5.17
C VAL A 41 -2.56 -18.23 -6.24
N SER A 42 -3.70 -17.56 -6.38
CA SER A 42 -4.74 -17.88 -7.37
C SER A 42 -4.24 -17.88 -8.82
N LEU A 43 -3.20 -17.10 -9.13
CA LEU A 43 -2.58 -17.05 -10.45
C LEU A 43 -1.37 -18.00 -10.60
N SER A 44 -0.78 -18.44 -9.48
CA SER A 44 0.41 -19.30 -9.47
C SER A 44 0.12 -20.78 -9.77
N GLY A 45 -1.15 -21.21 -9.68
CA GLY A 45 -1.55 -22.61 -9.91
C GLY A 45 -1.14 -23.60 -8.82
N VAL A 46 -0.69 -23.12 -7.65
CA VAL A 46 -0.22 -23.95 -6.53
C VAL A 46 -1.37 -24.43 -5.65
N GLU A 47 -1.45 -25.73 -5.39
CA GLU A 47 -2.42 -26.33 -4.46
C GLU A 47 -2.07 -25.97 -3.00
N GLN A 48 -3.07 -25.52 -2.24
CA GLN A 48 -2.86 -24.92 -0.93
C GLN A 48 -2.86 -25.96 0.20
N ALA A 49 -1.72 -26.11 0.89
CA ALA A 49 -1.66 -26.79 2.18
C ALA A 49 -2.05 -25.85 3.33
N PRO A 50 -2.60 -26.37 4.45
CA PRO A 50 -2.82 -25.58 5.65
C PRO A 50 -1.55 -24.88 6.13
N LEU A 51 -1.71 -23.68 6.71
CA LEU A 51 -0.58 -22.96 7.30
C LEU A 51 0.04 -23.77 8.46
N PRO A 52 1.34 -23.63 8.76
CA PRO A 52 1.96 -24.32 9.90
C PRO A 52 1.26 -24.02 11.24
N ASP A 53 1.29 -24.98 12.19
CA ASP A 53 0.60 -24.88 13.49
C ASP A 53 0.93 -23.60 14.28
N ARG A 54 2.10 -23.00 14.05
CA ARG A 54 2.48 -21.71 14.63
C ARG A 54 1.43 -20.61 14.41
N PHE A 55 0.67 -20.65 13.30
CA PHE A 55 -0.40 -19.69 13.04
C PHE A 55 -1.67 -19.97 13.85
N ARG A 56 -1.96 -21.23 14.17
CA ARG A 56 -3.00 -21.56 15.15
C ARG A 56 -2.61 -21.03 16.54
N GLN A 57 -1.36 -21.27 16.96
CA GLN A 57 -0.84 -20.77 18.24
C GLN A 57 -0.87 -19.24 18.31
N LEU A 58 -0.46 -18.56 17.24
CA LEU A 58 -0.54 -17.12 17.10
C LEU A 58 -1.97 -16.60 17.30
N LYS A 59 -2.95 -17.22 16.64
CA LYS A 59 -4.38 -16.85 16.81
C LYS A 59 -4.79 -16.96 18.28
N LEU A 60 -4.49 -18.09 18.93
CA LEU A 60 -4.81 -18.30 20.35
C LEU A 60 -4.15 -17.25 21.26
N GLU A 61 -2.90 -16.86 20.97
CA GLU A 61 -2.19 -15.83 21.73
C GLU A 61 -2.79 -14.42 21.54
N LEU A 62 -3.17 -14.06 20.31
CA LEU A 62 -3.73 -12.74 20.00
C LEU A 62 -5.02 -12.43 20.76
N VAL A 63 -5.85 -13.44 21.02
CA VAL A 63 -7.18 -13.27 21.63
C VAL A 63 -7.29 -13.77 23.06
N ARG A 64 -6.20 -14.32 23.62
CA ARG A 64 -6.18 -14.92 24.96
C ARG A 64 -6.74 -13.98 26.02
N GLY A 65 -7.75 -14.46 26.76
CA GLY A 65 -8.42 -13.72 27.83
C GLY A 65 -9.33 -12.59 27.35
N ARG A 66 -9.59 -12.50 26.04
CA ARG A 66 -10.45 -11.50 25.38
C ARG A 66 -11.50 -12.13 24.46
N GLU A 67 -11.74 -13.43 24.61
CA GLU A 67 -12.58 -14.22 23.72
C GLU A 67 -14.03 -13.68 23.70
N LYS A 68 -14.53 -13.26 24.86
CA LYS A 68 -15.87 -12.66 25.00
C LYS A 68 -15.97 -11.31 24.32
N GLU A 69 -14.97 -10.46 24.49
CA GLU A 69 -14.87 -9.14 23.88
C GLU A 69 -14.82 -9.26 22.35
N ILE A 70 -14.00 -10.20 21.84
CA ILE A 70 -13.88 -10.49 20.42
C ILE A 70 -15.21 -10.99 19.85
N ALA A 71 -15.84 -11.99 20.49
CA ALA A 71 -17.14 -12.50 20.08
C ALA A 71 -18.22 -11.41 20.04
N ALA A 72 -18.30 -10.57 21.07
CA ALA A 72 -19.23 -9.46 21.11
C ALA A 72 -18.93 -8.41 20.01
N SER A 73 -17.66 -8.15 19.72
CA SER A 73 -17.24 -7.19 18.70
C SER A 73 -17.62 -7.66 17.29
N TRP A 74 -17.53 -8.96 17.03
CA TRP A 74 -17.91 -9.57 15.75
C TRP A 74 -19.40 -9.39 15.45
N THR A 75 -20.28 -9.62 16.42
CA THR A 75 -21.72 -9.37 16.25
C THR A 75 -22.00 -7.90 15.90
N ARG A 76 -21.33 -6.94 16.56
CA ARG A 76 -21.49 -5.51 16.22
C ARG A 76 -20.94 -5.17 14.84
N LEU A 77 -19.83 -5.80 14.46
CA LEU A 77 -19.20 -5.65 13.16
C LEU A 77 -20.13 -6.12 12.04
N LEU A 78 -20.67 -7.34 12.12
CA LEU A 78 -21.54 -7.91 11.10
C LEU A 78 -22.81 -7.06 10.86
N ARG A 79 -23.41 -6.53 11.93
CA ARG A 79 -24.56 -5.61 11.80
C ARG A 79 -24.22 -4.32 11.06
N THR A 80 -23.02 -3.80 11.28
CA THR A 80 -22.57 -2.57 10.61
C THR A 80 -22.22 -2.86 9.16
N LEU A 81 -21.53 -3.97 8.91
CA LEU A 81 -21.16 -4.44 7.58
C LEU A 81 -22.38 -4.66 6.70
N ARG A 82 -23.41 -5.36 7.20
CA ARG A 82 -24.68 -5.57 6.47
C ARG A 82 -25.31 -4.25 6.02
N ARG A 83 -25.38 -3.25 6.91
CA ARG A 83 -25.96 -1.93 6.60
C ARG A 83 -25.14 -1.18 5.55
N GLU A 84 -23.82 -1.20 5.68
CA GLU A 84 -22.94 -0.51 4.73
C GLU A 84 -22.89 -1.21 3.36
N ASN A 85 -22.97 -2.54 3.32
CA ASN A 85 -23.07 -3.30 2.07
C ASN A 85 -24.31 -2.88 1.26
N GLU A 86 -25.46 -2.70 1.91
CA GLU A 86 -26.66 -2.19 1.23
C GLU A 86 -26.43 -0.79 0.64
N VAL A 87 -25.76 0.10 1.37
CA VAL A 87 -25.44 1.45 0.88
C VAL A 87 -24.51 1.38 -0.32
N ILE A 88 -23.47 0.55 -0.28
CA ILE A 88 -22.50 0.37 -1.35
C ILE A 88 -23.20 -0.21 -2.59
N ALA A 89 -23.96 -1.29 -2.42
CA ALA A 89 -24.68 -1.96 -3.50
C ALA A 89 -25.69 -1.02 -4.19
N GLN A 90 -26.42 -0.21 -3.41
CA GLN A 90 -27.41 0.73 -3.95
C GLN A 90 -26.77 1.91 -4.69
N LYS A 91 -25.65 2.44 -4.17
CA LYS A 91 -24.99 3.60 -4.77
C LYS A 91 -24.10 3.24 -5.96
N GLY A 92 -23.56 2.02 -6.00
CA GLY A 92 -22.59 1.61 -7.01
C GLY A 92 -21.41 2.61 -7.09
N PRO A 93 -20.89 2.91 -8.30
CA PRO A 93 -19.74 3.83 -8.47
C PRO A 93 -19.91 5.22 -7.83
N ALA A 94 -21.14 5.70 -7.63
CA ALA A 94 -21.42 6.98 -6.98
C ALA A 94 -21.12 6.99 -5.48
N VAL A 95 -20.81 5.84 -4.86
CA VAL A 95 -20.35 5.78 -3.46
C VAL A 95 -18.92 6.28 -3.29
N ILE A 96 -18.11 6.25 -4.36
CA ILE A 96 -16.71 6.67 -4.33
C ILE A 96 -16.64 8.20 -4.40
N PRO A 97 -16.04 8.87 -3.40
CA PRO A 97 -15.86 10.32 -3.42
C PRO A 97 -15.05 10.78 -4.63
N GLN A 98 -15.51 11.86 -5.26
CA GLN A 98 -14.86 12.51 -6.39
C GLN A 98 -14.65 13.98 -6.05
N VAL A 99 -13.46 14.50 -6.33
CA VAL A 99 -13.09 15.91 -6.11
C VAL A 99 -12.31 16.44 -7.31
N GLU A 100 -12.32 17.75 -7.51
CA GLU A 100 -11.47 18.39 -8.52
C GLU A 100 -10.12 18.75 -7.91
N PHE A 101 -9.04 18.64 -8.68
CA PHE A 101 -7.70 19.06 -8.24
C PHE A 101 -7.67 20.53 -7.79
N SER A 102 -8.50 21.39 -8.40
CA SER A 102 -8.65 22.79 -8.03
C SER A 102 -9.19 22.99 -6.61
N ASP A 103 -9.96 22.04 -6.08
CA ASP A 103 -10.56 22.13 -4.74
C ASP A 103 -9.49 22.08 -3.65
N LEU A 104 -8.35 21.42 -3.93
CA LEU A 104 -7.22 21.33 -3.01
C LEU A 104 -6.58 22.70 -2.71
N ASN A 105 -6.80 23.72 -3.55
CA ASN A 105 -6.31 25.08 -3.29
C ASN A 105 -7.00 25.74 -2.08
N TYR A 106 -8.25 25.37 -1.81
CA TYR A 106 -9.08 25.98 -0.77
C TYR A 106 -9.31 25.02 0.41
N GLY A 107 -8.93 23.75 0.25
CA GLY A 107 -9.19 22.68 1.21
C GLY A 107 -10.54 22.01 0.95
N LEU A 108 -10.60 20.71 1.22
CA LEU A 108 -11.82 19.91 1.05
C LEU A 108 -12.79 20.14 2.22
N ASP A 109 -14.10 20.12 1.93
CA ASP A 109 -15.15 20.14 2.94
C ASP A 109 -15.03 18.96 3.91
N ASN A 110 -15.35 19.18 5.19
CA ASN A 110 -15.22 18.15 6.22
C ASN A 110 -16.07 16.91 5.93
N LYS A 111 -17.27 17.05 5.34
CA LYS A 111 -18.11 15.89 4.99
C LYS A 111 -17.47 15.07 3.87
N VAL A 112 -16.83 15.74 2.91
CA VAL A 112 -16.06 15.06 1.86
C VAL A 112 -14.87 14.33 2.47
N LYS A 113 -14.15 14.96 3.41
CA LYS A 113 -13.04 14.31 4.11
C LYS A 113 -13.49 13.08 4.91
N GLU A 114 -14.60 13.18 5.63
CA GLU A 114 -15.19 12.07 6.39
C GLU A 114 -15.63 10.92 5.47
N GLU A 115 -16.25 11.22 4.32
CA GLU A 115 -16.63 10.18 3.36
C GLU A 115 -15.38 9.53 2.74
N ILE A 116 -14.34 10.28 2.38
CA ILE A 116 -13.07 9.71 1.92
C ILE A 116 -12.46 8.81 3.00
N LYS A 117 -12.45 9.25 4.28
CA LYS A 117 -11.95 8.43 5.40
C LYS A 117 -12.73 7.14 5.59
N LYS A 118 -14.06 7.20 5.43
CA LYS A 118 -14.95 6.04 5.53
C LYS A 118 -14.73 5.05 4.39
N ARG A 119 -14.63 5.57 3.16
CA ARG A 119 -14.55 4.76 1.93
C ARG A 119 -13.14 4.25 1.65
N GLY A 120 -12.11 4.96 2.10
CA GLY A 120 -10.72 4.57 1.86
C GLY A 120 -10.30 4.65 0.39
N VAL A 121 -11.03 5.41 -0.43
CA VAL A 121 -10.79 5.60 -1.85
C VAL A 121 -11.29 6.98 -2.26
N VAL A 122 -10.62 7.61 -3.23
CA VAL A 122 -10.99 8.90 -3.82
C VAL A 122 -10.54 8.98 -5.27
N VAL A 123 -11.33 9.66 -6.09
CA VAL A 123 -10.94 10.11 -7.43
C VAL A 123 -10.69 11.61 -7.39
N VAL A 124 -9.50 12.02 -7.84
CA VAL A 124 -9.14 13.44 -8.00
C VAL A 124 -9.04 13.73 -9.50
N HIS A 125 -9.99 14.50 -10.02
CA HIS A 125 -10.04 14.86 -11.44
C HIS A 125 -9.08 16.01 -11.75
N GLY A 126 -8.53 16.01 -12.98
CA GLY A 126 -7.72 17.11 -13.49
C GLY A 126 -6.38 17.33 -12.78
N VAL A 127 -5.75 16.29 -12.23
CA VAL A 127 -4.43 16.40 -11.58
C VAL A 127 -3.36 16.72 -12.62
N ILE A 128 -3.31 15.96 -13.70
CA ILE A 128 -2.46 16.25 -14.87
C ILE A 128 -3.37 16.75 -15.99
N PRO A 129 -2.98 17.78 -16.76
CA PRO A 129 -3.76 18.21 -17.91
C PRO A 129 -4.05 17.05 -18.87
N GLU A 130 -5.29 16.95 -19.36
CA GLU A 130 -5.75 15.78 -20.14
C GLU A 130 -4.86 15.52 -21.37
N GLY A 131 -4.48 16.56 -22.11
CA GLY A 131 -3.59 16.45 -23.26
C GLY A 131 -2.21 15.88 -22.90
N GLU A 132 -1.62 16.37 -21.82
CA GLU A 132 -0.32 15.90 -21.33
C GLU A 132 -0.38 14.43 -20.89
N ALA A 133 -1.45 14.03 -20.19
CA ALA A 133 -1.64 12.64 -19.78
C ALA A 133 -1.84 11.69 -20.97
N ARG A 134 -2.51 12.13 -22.04
CA ARG A 134 -2.62 11.36 -23.30
C ARG A 134 -1.26 11.24 -24.01
N GLU A 135 -0.48 12.32 -24.02
CA GLU A 135 0.87 12.33 -24.59
C GLU A 135 1.83 11.40 -23.85
N TYR A 136 1.67 11.21 -22.54
CA TYR A 136 2.44 10.19 -21.80
C TYR A 136 2.25 8.80 -22.39
N LYS A 137 1.01 8.39 -22.71
CA LYS A 137 0.75 7.09 -23.33
C LYS A 137 1.45 6.98 -24.68
N ALA A 138 1.28 7.96 -25.56
CA ALA A 138 1.89 7.93 -26.89
C ALA A 138 3.43 7.78 -26.83
N ARG A 139 4.08 8.50 -25.90
CA ARG A 139 5.53 8.41 -25.67
C ARG A 139 5.96 7.09 -25.03
N VAL A 140 5.13 6.47 -24.18
CA VAL A 140 5.38 5.11 -23.67
C VAL A 140 5.32 4.10 -24.83
N GLU A 141 4.32 4.17 -25.69
CA GLU A 141 4.18 3.28 -26.84
C GLU A 141 5.37 3.43 -27.81
N GLU A 142 5.82 4.66 -28.07
CA GLU A 142 7.03 4.92 -28.86
C GLU A 142 8.28 4.31 -28.20
N TYR A 143 8.46 4.51 -26.89
CA TYR A 143 9.59 3.95 -26.15
C TYR A 143 9.60 2.41 -26.18
N VAL A 144 8.43 1.77 -26.09
CA VAL A 144 8.29 0.31 -26.26
C VAL A 144 8.64 -0.12 -27.68
N GLN A 145 8.18 0.59 -28.70
CA GLN A 145 8.47 0.27 -30.11
C GLN A 145 9.97 0.35 -30.42
N GLN A 146 10.68 1.31 -29.83
CA GLN A 146 12.14 1.43 -29.94
C GLN A 146 12.88 0.32 -29.19
N ASN A 147 12.22 -0.34 -28.24
CA ASN A 147 12.79 -1.34 -27.33
C ASN A 147 11.96 -2.64 -27.35
N PRO A 148 11.95 -3.40 -28.46
CA PRO A 148 11.07 -4.58 -28.63
C PRO A 148 11.37 -5.75 -27.67
N HIS A 149 12.45 -5.66 -26.89
CA HIS A 149 12.79 -6.60 -25.83
C HIS A 149 12.19 -6.23 -24.46
N THR A 150 11.35 -5.17 -24.41
CA THR A 150 10.60 -4.77 -23.23
C THR A 150 9.77 -5.95 -22.71
N ARG A 151 9.94 -6.32 -21.44
CA ARG A 151 9.15 -7.37 -20.81
C ARG A 151 7.74 -6.85 -20.51
N ALA A 152 6.75 -7.69 -20.74
CA ALA A 152 5.36 -7.40 -20.42
C ALA A 152 4.57 -8.69 -20.17
N PHE A 153 3.40 -8.55 -19.54
CA PHE A 153 2.50 -9.64 -19.22
C PHE A 153 1.09 -9.39 -19.79
N PRO A 154 0.44 -10.42 -20.38
CA PRO A 154 1.06 -11.64 -20.91
C PRO A 154 2.05 -11.37 -22.04
N ALA A 155 3.01 -12.27 -22.27
CA ALA A 155 4.07 -12.04 -23.27
C ALA A 155 3.57 -11.94 -24.73
N HIS A 156 2.44 -12.58 -25.05
CA HIS A 156 1.86 -12.61 -26.41
C HIS A 156 0.79 -11.55 -26.63
N ASP A 157 0.30 -10.91 -25.56
CA ASP A 157 -0.67 -9.82 -25.61
C ASP A 157 -0.42 -8.86 -24.43
N PRO A 158 0.62 -8.01 -24.51
CA PRO A 158 1.07 -7.15 -23.40
C PRO A 158 -0.01 -6.22 -22.84
N GLN A 159 -0.38 -6.42 -21.57
CA GLN A 159 -1.28 -5.53 -20.82
C GLN A 159 -0.53 -4.72 -19.76
N VAL A 160 0.41 -5.36 -19.05
CA VAL A 160 1.23 -4.75 -18.00
C VAL A 160 2.69 -4.76 -18.43
N TYR A 161 3.33 -3.60 -18.40
CA TYR A 161 4.70 -3.43 -18.88
C TYR A 161 5.66 -3.34 -17.70
N GLU A 162 6.72 -4.13 -17.75
CA GLU A 162 7.83 -4.12 -16.78
C GLU A 162 8.79 -2.94 -17.09
N LEU A 163 8.22 -1.74 -17.10
CA LEU A 163 8.91 -0.46 -17.32
C LEU A 163 8.81 0.39 -16.05
N TYR A 164 9.87 1.15 -15.75
CA TYR A 164 10.05 1.87 -14.49
C TYR A 164 10.63 3.27 -14.69
N TRP A 165 11.41 3.50 -15.73
CA TRP A 165 12.29 4.65 -15.90
C TRP A 165 12.04 5.43 -17.18
N SER A 166 11.00 5.10 -17.95
CA SER A 166 10.64 5.86 -19.15
C SER A 166 10.42 7.35 -18.81
N GLU A 167 10.70 8.24 -19.78
CA GLU A 167 10.49 9.67 -19.59
C GLU A 167 9.07 10.01 -19.09
N PRO A 168 7.98 9.47 -19.67
CA PRO A 168 6.63 9.72 -19.18
C PRO A 168 6.41 9.30 -17.72
N GLN A 169 6.94 8.15 -17.30
CA GLN A 169 6.83 7.72 -15.91
C GLN A 169 7.57 8.67 -14.96
N ILE A 170 8.78 9.11 -15.32
CA ILE A 170 9.55 10.05 -14.48
C ILE A 170 8.84 11.40 -14.41
N GLN A 171 8.37 11.94 -15.54
CA GLN A 171 7.64 13.20 -15.58
C GLN A 171 6.35 13.13 -14.76
N ALA A 172 5.53 12.09 -14.92
CA ALA A 172 4.30 11.94 -14.17
C ALA A 172 4.54 11.85 -12.64
N ARG A 173 5.51 11.03 -12.19
CA ARG A 173 5.85 10.89 -10.75
C ARG A 173 6.39 12.18 -10.13
N SER A 174 6.99 13.04 -10.93
CA SER A 174 7.63 14.28 -10.47
C SER A 174 6.86 15.55 -10.85
N HIS A 175 5.69 15.39 -11.48
CA HIS A 175 4.84 16.48 -11.90
C HIS A 175 4.38 17.31 -10.69
N PRO A 176 4.46 18.67 -10.72
CA PRO A 176 4.12 19.50 -9.56
C PRO A 176 2.71 19.25 -9.00
N SER A 177 1.71 19.06 -9.88
CA SER A 177 0.35 18.74 -9.43
C SER A 177 0.25 17.35 -8.78
N MET A 178 1.06 16.39 -9.23
CA MET A 178 1.09 15.03 -8.66
C MET A 178 1.64 15.08 -7.23
N LEU A 179 2.78 15.75 -7.03
CA LEU A 179 3.37 15.94 -5.70
C LEU A 179 2.43 16.73 -4.77
N LYS A 180 1.70 17.71 -5.30
CA LYS A 180 0.71 18.46 -4.54
C LYS A 180 -0.44 17.59 -4.07
N VAL A 181 -1.07 16.80 -4.94
CA VAL A 181 -2.17 15.91 -4.52
C VAL A 181 -1.68 14.84 -3.53
N GLN A 182 -0.48 14.29 -3.72
CA GLN A 182 0.13 13.34 -2.78
C GLN A 182 0.31 13.95 -1.39
N LYS A 183 0.85 15.17 -1.32
CA LYS A 183 0.97 15.92 -0.06
C LYS A 183 -0.38 16.11 0.62
N HIS A 184 -1.42 16.54 -0.12
CA HIS A 184 -2.77 16.70 0.44
C HIS A 184 -3.35 15.37 0.96
N LEU A 185 -3.24 14.30 0.18
CA LEU A 185 -3.72 12.98 0.60
C LEU A 185 -3.05 12.46 1.87
N MET A 186 -1.80 12.84 2.14
CA MET A 186 -1.15 12.54 3.42
C MET A 186 -1.59 13.53 4.51
N ALA A 187 -1.42 14.83 4.31
CA ALA A 187 -1.60 15.85 5.33
C ALA A 187 -3.05 16.04 5.79
N ASP A 188 -4.04 15.82 4.92
CA ASP A 188 -5.46 16.02 5.25
C ASP A 188 -6.11 14.80 5.90
N PHE A 189 -5.55 13.61 5.71
CA PHE A 189 -6.20 12.36 6.09
C PHE A 189 -5.44 11.59 7.16
N TRP A 190 -4.13 11.47 7.01
CA TRP A 190 -3.27 10.76 7.94
C TRP A 190 -2.85 11.64 9.10
N HIS A 191 -2.62 11.01 10.25
CA HIS A 191 -2.06 11.67 11.41
C HIS A 191 -1.15 10.72 12.19
N THR A 192 -0.59 11.22 13.28
CA THR A 192 0.23 10.45 14.20
C THR A 192 -0.21 10.70 15.63
N SER A 193 -0.37 9.65 16.43
CA SER A 193 -0.64 9.72 17.87
C SER A 193 0.49 10.32 18.71
N SER A 194 1.70 10.51 18.15
CA SER A 194 2.84 11.13 18.84
C SER A 194 3.55 12.17 17.98
N PRO A 195 3.89 13.37 18.52
CA PRO A 195 4.69 14.36 17.80
C PRO A 195 6.15 13.93 17.57
N SER A 196 6.62 12.87 18.26
CA SER A 196 7.95 12.28 18.06
C SER A 196 7.96 11.13 17.04
N ALA A 197 6.81 10.79 16.44
CA ALA A 197 6.73 9.76 15.42
C ALA A 197 7.64 10.12 14.23
N GLN A 198 8.54 9.21 13.86
CA GLN A 198 9.56 9.43 12.82
C GLN A 198 8.98 9.24 11.42
N ILE A 199 8.04 10.11 11.08
CA ILE A 199 7.36 10.15 9.79
C ILE A 199 7.10 11.60 9.38
N SER A 200 7.28 11.92 8.10
CA SER A 200 6.77 13.16 7.50
C SER A 200 5.59 12.86 6.59
N LEU A 201 4.41 13.35 6.98
CA LEU A 201 3.18 13.30 6.18
C LEU A 201 3.03 14.54 5.27
N ASP A 202 4.09 15.34 5.12
CA ASP A 202 4.07 16.58 4.33
C ASP A 202 4.92 16.49 3.05
N ILE A 203 5.82 15.50 2.96
CA ILE A 203 6.78 15.36 1.87
C ILE A 203 6.54 14.01 1.19
N PRO A 204 6.04 14.00 -0.07
CA PRO A 204 5.90 12.77 -0.83
C PRO A 204 7.25 12.30 -1.37
N LEU A 205 7.45 10.98 -1.34
CA LEU A 205 8.58 10.29 -1.96
C LEU A 205 8.12 9.56 -3.22
N SER A 206 9.02 9.51 -4.21
CA SER A 206 8.79 8.78 -5.45
C SER A 206 8.96 7.28 -5.23
N TYR A 207 8.02 6.50 -5.74
CA TYR A 207 8.11 5.05 -5.86
C TYR A 207 7.99 4.68 -7.35
N ALA A 208 8.96 3.95 -7.87
CA ALA A 208 8.99 3.47 -9.23
C ALA A 208 8.16 2.20 -9.34
N ASP A 209 7.10 2.26 -10.14
CA ASP A 209 6.19 1.15 -10.40
C ASP A 209 5.97 1.04 -11.91
N ARG A 210 5.32 -0.05 -12.30
CA ARG A 210 4.97 -0.41 -13.67
C ARG A 210 3.90 0.52 -14.24
N LEU A 211 3.50 0.22 -15.46
CA LEU A 211 2.33 0.81 -16.11
C LEU A 211 1.49 -0.28 -16.76
N ARG A 212 0.23 0.06 -17.06
CA ARG A 212 -0.69 -0.82 -17.77
C ARG A 212 -1.28 -0.09 -18.97
N ILE A 213 -1.37 -0.79 -20.10
CA ILE A 213 -2.11 -0.40 -21.31
C ILE A 213 -2.98 -1.60 -21.67
N ARG A 214 -4.18 -1.67 -21.11
CA ARG A 214 -5.03 -2.86 -21.21
C ARG A 214 -5.97 -2.78 -22.42
N GLN A 215 -5.87 -3.71 -23.35
CA GLN A 215 -6.65 -3.75 -24.59
C GLN A 215 -8.09 -4.25 -24.37
N PRO A 216 -9.06 -3.79 -25.20
CA PRO A 216 -10.41 -4.34 -25.22
C PRO A 216 -10.44 -5.87 -25.35
N GLY A 217 -11.33 -6.52 -24.61
CA GLY A 217 -11.50 -7.97 -24.61
C GLY A 217 -10.52 -8.75 -23.73
N ASP A 218 -9.46 -8.12 -23.20
CA ASP A 218 -8.51 -8.80 -22.33
C ASP A 218 -9.21 -9.40 -21.09
N ALA A 219 -8.93 -10.68 -20.85
CA ALA A 219 -9.37 -11.43 -19.68
C ALA A 219 -8.20 -12.13 -18.95
N ALA A 220 -6.97 -11.98 -19.46
CA ALA A 220 -5.80 -12.62 -18.86
C ALA A 220 -5.32 -11.85 -17.63
N PHE A 221 -5.46 -10.52 -17.62
CA PHE A 221 -5.18 -9.69 -16.45
C PHE A 221 -6.40 -9.51 -15.55
N ALA A 222 -6.87 -10.62 -14.97
CA ALA A 222 -7.98 -10.65 -14.02
C ALA A 222 -7.44 -10.84 -12.59
N LEU A 223 -7.31 -9.74 -11.84
CA LEU A 223 -6.97 -9.79 -10.41
C LEU A 223 -8.23 -9.78 -9.57
N GLY A 224 -8.46 -10.85 -8.80
CA GLY A 224 -9.55 -10.93 -7.84
C GLY A 224 -9.40 -9.95 -6.68
N PRO A 225 -10.41 -9.82 -5.80
CA PRO A 225 -10.33 -8.95 -4.63
C PRO A 225 -9.14 -9.31 -3.72
N HIS A 226 -8.29 -8.34 -3.44
CA HIS A 226 -7.11 -8.51 -2.61
C HIS A 226 -6.72 -7.25 -1.84
N ILE A 227 -5.80 -7.41 -0.88
CA ILE A 227 -5.11 -6.31 -0.18
C ILE A 227 -3.61 -6.56 -0.27
N ASP A 228 -2.85 -5.56 -0.71
CA ASP A 228 -1.38 -5.60 -0.78
C ASP A 228 -0.73 -5.21 0.56
N GLY A 229 0.61 -5.16 0.58
CA GLY A 229 1.34 -4.67 1.75
C GLY A 229 1.33 -5.69 2.89
N GLY A 230 1.69 -6.93 2.57
CA GLY A 230 1.71 -8.06 3.49
C GLY A 230 0.42 -8.88 3.41
N SER A 231 0.45 -10.03 4.04
CA SER A 231 -0.63 -11.01 4.09
C SER A 231 -0.71 -11.55 5.51
N VAL A 232 0.02 -12.63 5.81
CA VAL A 232 0.12 -13.20 7.16
C VAL A 232 0.74 -12.23 8.18
N GLU A 233 1.56 -11.27 7.72
CA GLU A 233 2.21 -10.24 8.53
C GLU A 233 1.21 -9.41 9.35
N ARG A 234 -0.06 -9.33 8.93
CA ARG A 234 -1.11 -8.60 9.65
C ARG A 234 -1.43 -9.18 11.03
N TRP A 235 -1.20 -10.49 11.21
CA TRP A 235 -1.39 -11.18 12.49
C TRP A 235 -0.06 -11.40 13.21
N GLU A 236 1.06 -11.44 12.50
CA GLU A 236 2.36 -11.77 13.08
C GLU A 236 2.91 -10.65 13.98
N LYS A 237 3.46 -11.04 15.15
CA LYS A 237 4.09 -10.12 16.11
C LYS A 237 5.25 -9.35 15.48
N ASP A 238 6.05 -10.01 14.66
CA ASP A 238 7.19 -9.40 13.97
C ASP A 238 6.78 -8.68 12.66
N GLY A 239 5.50 -8.75 12.29
CA GLY A 239 4.94 -8.06 11.13
C GLY A 239 4.31 -6.72 11.53
N TYR A 240 3.01 -6.58 11.35
CA TYR A 240 2.23 -5.43 11.82
C TYR A 240 2.13 -5.34 13.35
N GLY A 241 2.37 -6.45 14.07
CA GLY A 241 2.42 -6.47 15.52
C GLY A 241 3.57 -5.63 16.12
N ARG A 242 4.64 -5.36 15.36
CA ARG A 242 5.78 -4.54 15.83
C ARG A 242 5.35 -3.11 16.19
N GLY A 243 4.45 -2.56 15.40
CA GLY A 243 3.91 -1.22 15.62
C GLY A 243 2.51 -1.21 16.21
N HIS A 244 2.00 -2.36 16.66
CA HIS A 244 0.68 -2.45 17.30
C HIS A 244 -0.48 -1.92 16.43
N VAL A 245 -0.36 -2.03 15.10
CA VAL A 245 -1.26 -1.36 14.13
C VAL A 245 -2.71 -1.77 14.34
N TYR A 246 -2.94 -3.06 14.62
CA TYR A 246 -4.27 -3.65 14.68
C TYR A 246 -4.70 -4.06 16.10
N ASP A 247 -3.96 -3.64 17.14
CA ASP A 247 -4.21 -4.07 18.52
C ASP A 247 -5.65 -3.79 18.96
N ARG A 248 -6.21 -2.63 18.57
CA ARG A 248 -7.62 -2.29 18.89
C ARG A 248 -8.61 -3.30 18.33
N VAL A 249 -8.32 -3.88 17.17
CA VAL A 249 -9.16 -4.93 16.56
C VAL A 249 -9.04 -6.22 17.37
N PHE A 250 -7.82 -6.68 17.66
CA PHE A 250 -7.56 -7.89 18.47
C PHE A 250 -7.89 -7.74 19.97
N GLU A 251 -8.25 -6.54 20.41
CA GLU A 251 -8.83 -6.27 21.72
C GLU A 251 -10.37 -6.33 21.74
N GLY A 252 -11.03 -6.58 20.59
CA GLY A 252 -12.50 -6.53 20.48
C GLY A 252 -13.07 -5.11 20.48
N ARG A 253 -12.24 -4.11 20.16
CA ARG A 253 -12.54 -2.67 20.21
C ARG A 253 -12.30 -2.02 18.85
N TRP A 254 -12.68 -2.68 17.76
CA TRP A 254 -12.47 -2.19 16.40
C TRP A 254 -13.08 -0.80 16.16
N GLU A 255 -14.09 -0.37 16.93
CA GLU A 255 -14.64 0.98 16.87
C GLU A 255 -13.63 2.07 17.28
N LYS A 256 -12.55 1.69 17.97
CA LYS A 256 -11.44 2.56 18.37
C LYS A 256 -10.21 2.37 17.49
N TYR A 257 -10.25 1.46 16.51
CA TYR A 257 -9.20 1.35 15.51
C TYR A 257 -9.32 2.53 14.55
N ASP A 258 -8.21 3.24 14.38
CA ASP A 258 -8.11 4.33 13.42
C ASP A 258 -7.16 3.93 12.30
N ALA A 259 -7.70 3.65 11.12
CA ALA A 259 -6.89 3.27 9.97
C ALA A 259 -5.95 4.40 9.49
N TRP A 260 -6.26 5.65 9.85
CA TRP A 260 -5.55 6.84 9.42
C TRP A 260 -4.46 7.30 10.41
N ASP A 261 -4.21 6.56 11.49
CA ASP A 261 -3.04 6.76 12.34
C ASP A 261 -1.83 6.02 11.75
N ALA A 262 -0.85 6.77 11.26
CA ALA A 262 0.36 6.22 10.67
C ALA A 262 1.36 5.70 11.71
N SER A 263 1.19 6.00 13.00
CA SER A 263 2.20 5.76 14.04
C SER A 263 2.66 4.30 14.10
N GLY A 264 1.70 3.38 14.11
CA GLY A 264 2.04 1.95 14.14
C GLY A 264 2.62 1.44 12.81
N ARG A 265 2.39 2.13 11.70
CA ARG A 265 2.91 1.71 10.39
C ARG A 265 4.40 2.03 10.20
N ILE A 266 4.97 2.88 11.05
CA ILE A 266 6.39 3.24 11.01
C ILE A 266 7.27 2.02 11.32
N ASP A 267 6.86 1.22 12.31
CA ASP A 267 7.63 0.05 12.79
C ASP A 267 7.12 -1.28 12.23
N ALA A 268 5.99 -1.27 11.53
CA ALA A 268 5.40 -2.45 10.91
C ALA A 268 6.32 -3.00 9.81
N VAL A 269 6.43 -4.33 9.75
CA VAL A 269 7.08 -5.04 8.66
C VAL A 269 6.01 -5.79 7.87
N ASN A 270 5.91 -5.49 6.59
CA ASN A 270 4.90 -6.02 5.69
C ASN A 270 5.44 -7.04 4.67
N ASP A 271 6.71 -7.40 4.78
CA ASP A 271 7.37 -8.45 3.99
C ASP A 271 8.32 -9.26 4.88
N LEU A 272 7.77 -10.22 5.63
CA LEU A 272 8.58 -11.13 6.46
C LEU A 272 9.10 -12.34 5.66
N HIS A 273 8.46 -12.62 4.52
CA HIS A 273 8.64 -13.86 3.77
C HIS A 273 9.32 -13.65 2.41
N ASN A 274 9.81 -12.44 2.14
CA ASN A 274 10.51 -12.05 0.91
C ASN A 274 9.69 -12.40 -0.35
N GLY A 275 8.41 -12.03 -0.32
CA GLY A 275 7.45 -12.34 -1.40
C GLY A 275 7.82 -11.63 -2.69
N LEU A 276 7.60 -12.27 -3.84
CA LEU A 276 7.91 -11.63 -5.13
C LEU A 276 7.09 -10.37 -5.38
N GLY A 277 5.81 -10.37 -4.98
CA GLY A 277 4.93 -9.20 -5.02
C GLY A 277 5.00 -8.30 -3.78
N ALA A 278 5.84 -8.63 -2.79
CA ALA A 278 5.87 -7.88 -1.54
C ALA A 278 6.51 -6.49 -1.73
N CYS A 279 5.88 -5.48 -1.14
CA CYS A 279 6.35 -4.11 -1.17
C CYS A 279 7.13 -3.79 0.11
N SER A 280 8.39 -3.40 -0.01
CA SER A 280 9.27 -3.03 1.11
C SER A 280 9.19 -1.55 1.49
N ALA A 281 8.33 -0.78 0.83
CA ALA A 281 8.04 0.62 1.16
C ALA A 281 6.67 0.75 1.86
N PHE A 282 6.58 1.68 2.81
CA PHE A 282 5.28 2.13 3.33
C PHE A 282 4.62 3.05 2.30
N ARG A 283 3.58 2.53 1.63
CA ARG A 283 2.67 3.28 0.78
C ARG A 283 1.45 3.65 1.63
N ALA A 284 1.26 4.93 1.94
CA ALA A 284 0.08 5.39 2.68
C ALA A 284 -1.18 5.20 1.82
N TRP A 285 -1.06 5.55 0.54
CA TRP A 285 -2.06 5.25 -0.46
C TRP A 285 -1.40 4.50 -1.62
N GLN A 286 -2.12 3.53 -2.15
CA GLN A 286 -1.88 3.11 -3.52
C GLN A 286 -2.57 4.11 -4.47
N GLY A 287 -2.20 4.09 -5.74
CA GLY A 287 -2.84 4.95 -6.71
C GLY A 287 -2.29 4.83 -8.10
N TRP A 288 -3.03 5.39 -9.05
CA TRP A 288 -2.60 5.49 -10.43
C TRP A 288 -3.18 6.73 -11.10
N VAL A 289 -2.44 7.25 -12.08
CA VAL A 289 -2.86 8.33 -12.97
C VAL A 289 -3.38 7.72 -14.27
N SER A 290 -4.55 8.15 -14.71
CA SER A 290 -5.12 7.70 -15.97
C SER A 290 -4.41 8.33 -17.18
N MET A 291 -4.14 7.55 -18.21
CA MET A 291 -3.70 8.03 -19.52
C MET A 291 -4.78 7.86 -20.61
N SER A 292 -5.84 7.11 -20.31
CA SER A 292 -7.01 6.97 -21.19
C SER A 292 -8.30 7.36 -20.46
N GLN A 293 -9.39 7.50 -21.23
CA GLN A 293 -10.72 7.61 -20.67
C GLN A 293 -11.23 6.20 -20.41
N VAL A 294 -11.81 5.99 -19.23
CA VAL A 294 -12.23 4.65 -18.79
C VAL A 294 -13.49 4.79 -17.95
N ALA A 295 -14.50 3.99 -18.26
CA ALA A 295 -15.75 3.86 -17.50
C ALA A 295 -15.83 2.51 -16.75
N PRO A 296 -16.83 2.30 -15.86
CA PRO A 296 -17.09 0.99 -15.28
C PRO A 296 -17.18 -0.14 -16.32
N GLU A 297 -16.64 -1.31 -15.98
CA GLU A 297 -16.50 -2.49 -16.85
C GLU A 297 -15.53 -2.35 -18.04
N GLU A 298 -14.90 -1.19 -18.21
CA GLU A 298 -13.91 -0.94 -19.28
C GLU A 298 -12.48 -1.28 -18.82
N GLY A 299 -12.31 -2.41 -18.13
CA GLY A 299 -10.99 -2.89 -17.73
C GLY A 299 -10.38 -2.14 -16.55
N THR A 300 -11.20 -1.50 -15.73
CA THR A 300 -10.79 -0.55 -14.67
C THR A 300 -10.63 -1.20 -13.29
N LEU A 301 -10.37 -0.37 -12.28
CA LEU A 301 -10.25 -0.75 -10.87
C LEU A 301 -11.64 -0.92 -10.24
N LEU A 302 -11.79 -1.95 -9.41
CA LEU A 302 -12.86 -2.06 -8.42
C LEU A 302 -12.28 -1.93 -7.01
N THR A 303 -13.05 -1.36 -6.10
CA THR A 303 -12.73 -1.33 -4.66
C THR A 303 -13.90 -1.87 -3.85
N TYR A 304 -13.64 -2.37 -2.64
CA TYR A 304 -14.66 -2.46 -1.59
C TYR A 304 -14.56 -1.18 -0.76
N PRO A 305 -15.40 -0.16 -1.00
CA PRO A 305 -15.19 1.19 -0.49
C PRO A 305 -15.72 1.32 0.95
N LEU A 306 -15.08 0.60 1.87
CA LEU A 306 -15.37 0.67 3.29
C LEU A 306 -14.18 0.19 4.13
N MET A 307 -13.57 1.12 4.86
CA MET A 307 -12.39 0.86 5.70
C MET A 307 -12.65 -0.14 6.84
N LEU A 308 -13.91 -0.31 7.22
CA LEU A 308 -14.33 -1.31 8.22
C LEU A 308 -13.99 -2.75 7.82
N SER A 309 -13.81 -3.02 6.52
CA SER A 309 -13.35 -4.33 6.02
C SER A 309 -12.07 -4.81 6.67
N THR A 310 -11.15 -3.90 7.02
CA THR A 310 -9.90 -4.24 7.72
C THR A 310 -10.19 -5.04 9.01
N ALA A 311 -11.13 -4.56 9.84
CA ALA A 311 -11.51 -5.26 11.07
C ALA A 311 -12.17 -6.61 10.78
N TYR A 312 -12.97 -6.70 9.70
CA TYR A 312 -13.59 -7.95 9.29
C TYR A 312 -12.56 -8.99 8.86
N THR A 313 -11.63 -8.62 7.97
CA THR A 313 -10.57 -9.50 7.50
C THR A 313 -9.73 -10.03 8.66
N LEU A 314 -9.35 -9.16 9.60
CA LEU A 314 -8.53 -9.55 10.75
C LEU A 314 -9.26 -10.47 11.74
N LEU A 315 -10.57 -10.28 11.94
CA LEU A 315 -11.37 -11.07 12.87
C LEU A 315 -11.94 -12.35 12.24
N ARG A 316 -12.14 -12.39 10.92
CA ARG A 316 -12.73 -13.53 10.20
C ARG A 316 -12.10 -14.90 10.54
N PRO A 317 -10.78 -15.02 10.77
CA PRO A 317 -10.16 -16.29 11.15
C PRO A 317 -10.56 -16.89 12.48
N PHE A 318 -11.22 -16.12 13.33
CA PHE A 318 -11.63 -16.53 14.67
C PHE A 318 -13.07 -17.02 14.74
N PHE A 319 -13.79 -17.09 13.61
CA PHE A 319 -15.21 -17.41 13.58
C PHE A 319 -15.55 -18.52 12.58
N THR A 320 -16.51 -19.35 12.93
CA THR A 320 -17.05 -20.42 12.09
C THR A 320 -18.59 -20.35 12.07
N PRO A 321 -19.26 -20.75 10.97
CA PRO A 321 -20.70 -20.91 10.99
C PRO A 321 -21.11 -22.06 11.93
N LEU A 322 -22.22 -21.88 12.65
CA LEU A 322 -22.90 -22.90 13.43
C LEU A 322 -23.64 -23.89 12.52
N ASP A 323 -24.20 -23.40 11.41
CA ASP A 323 -24.85 -24.21 10.40
C ASP A 323 -24.40 -23.75 9.00
N ALA A 324 -23.52 -24.56 8.39
CA ALA A 324 -22.97 -24.33 7.07
C ALA A 324 -23.96 -24.67 5.93
N THR A 325 -25.10 -25.30 6.24
CA THR A 325 -26.11 -25.67 5.24
C THR A 325 -27.02 -24.51 4.87
N LYS A 326 -27.15 -23.50 5.74
CA LYS A 326 -27.89 -22.25 5.48
C LYS A 326 -27.33 -21.53 4.25
N LYS A 327 -28.17 -20.71 3.62
CA LYS A 327 -27.86 -19.90 2.44
C LYS A 327 -28.38 -18.47 2.60
N GLY A 328 -27.83 -17.54 1.80
CA GLY A 328 -28.24 -16.14 1.78
C GLY A 328 -28.22 -15.48 3.16
N ASP A 329 -29.20 -14.63 3.44
CA ASP A 329 -29.31 -13.88 4.70
C ASP A 329 -29.27 -14.74 5.95
N ALA A 330 -29.80 -15.96 5.90
CA ALA A 330 -29.79 -16.88 7.03
C ALA A 330 -28.38 -17.41 7.33
N PHE A 331 -27.54 -17.57 6.31
CA PHE A 331 -26.13 -17.94 6.48
C PHE A 331 -25.30 -16.76 7.00
N LEU A 332 -25.58 -15.56 6.48
CA LEU A 332 -24.93 -14.30 6.88
C LEU A 332 -25.47 -13.71 8.19
N ASP A 333 -26.43 -14.38 8.83
CA ASP A 333 -26.97 -13.93 10.10
C ASP A 333 -25.93 -14.04 11.20
N GLU A 334 -25.73 -12.97 11.96
CA GLU A 334 -24.80 -12.93 13.09
C GLU A 334 -25.03 -14.06 14.12
N LYS A 335 -26.28 -14.55 14.25
CA LYS A 335 -26.61 -15.68 15.13
C LYS A 335 -26.17 -17.03 14.57
N ASN A 336 -25.80 -17.09 13.29
CA ASN A 336 -25.25 -18.27 12.66
C ASN A 336 -23.73 -18.37 12.82
N TRP A 337 -23.07 -17.42 13.47
CA TRP A 337 -21.61 -17.40 13.60
C TRP A 337 -21.18 -17.40 15.06
N THR A 338 -20.19 -18.21 15.38
CA THR A 338 -19.64 -18.33 16.73
C THR A 338 -18.12 -18.18 16.71
N PHE A 339 -17.56 -17.71 17.82
CA PHE A 339 -16.12 -17.73 18.04
C PHE A 339 -15.64 -19.18 18.07
N THR A 340 -14.59 -19.47 17.32
CA THR A 340 -13.94 -20.79 17.29
C THR A 340 -13.09 -20.94 18.54
N GLY A 341 -13.48 -21.86 19.43
CA GLY A 341 -12.74 -22.12 20.67
C GLY A 341 -11.39 -22.81 20.45
N ASP A 342 -10.57 -22.84 21.49
CA ASP A 342 -9.18 -23.32 21.43
C ASP A 342 -9.00 -24.72 20.81
N ALA A 343 -9.94 -25.62 21.09
CA ALA A 343 -9.89 -27.00 20.61
C ALA A 343 -10.13 -27.13 19.09
N ASP A 344 -10.92 -26.21 18.51
CA ASP A 344 -11.35 -26.27 17.11
C ASP A 344 -10.62 -25.24 16.23
N MET A 345 -9.79 -24.37 16.83
CA MET A 345 -9.05 -23.34 16.10
C MET A 345 -8.09 -23.98 15.09
N THR A 346 -8.17 -23.57 13.83
CA THR A 346 -7.20 -24.00 12.79
C THR A 346 -6.12 -22.94 12.58
N SER A 347 -5.07 -23.30 11.84
CA SER A 347 -4.00 -22.38 11.42
C SER A 347 -4.42 -21.44 10.28
N ASP A 348 -5.61 -21.62 9.70
CA ASP A 348 -6.07 -20.83 8.58
C ASP A 348 -6.29 -19.36 8.95
N LEU A 349 -5.88 -18.48 8.04
CA LEU A 349 -6.05 -17.03 8.09
C LEU A 349 -6.86 -16.50 6.89
N GLN A 350 -7.69 -17.36 6.29
CA GLN A 350 -8.65 -17.06 5.22
C GLN A 350 -8.05 -16.22 4.08
N GLY A 351 -7.33 -16.87 3.18
CA GLY A 351 -6.75 -16.23 1.99
C GLY A 351 -5.41 -15.53 2.23
N ALA A 352 -4.89 -15.60 3.47
CA ALA A 352 -3.55 -15.14 3.78
C ALA A 352 -2.51 -16.25 3.56
N HIS A 353 -1.44 -15.94 2.82
CA HIS A 353 -0.35 -16.88 2.55
C HIS A 353 1.01 -16.16 2.64
N PRO A 354 2.03 -16.77 3.27
CA PRO A 354 3.38 -16.23 3.30
C PRO A 354 3.91 -15.89 1.89
N GLY A 355 4.44 -14.68 1.72
CA GLY A 355 5.07 -14.23 0.47
C GLY A 355 4.11 -13.83 -0.66
N HIS A 356 2.80 -13.79 -0.40
CA HIS A 356 1.77 -13.42 -1.37
C HIS A 356 0.89 -12.29 -0.82
N GLY A 357 0.02 -11.71 -1.66
CA GLY A 357 -1.02 -10.78 -1.20
C GLY A 357 -2.08 -11.46 -0.31
N GLN A 358 -2.92 -10.67 0.37
CA GLN A 358 -4.11 -11.17 1.03
C GLN A 358 -5.22 -11.31 -0.01
N GLU A 359 -5.68 -12.54 -0.30
CA GLU A 359 -6.77 -12.79 -1.24
C GLU A 359 -8.13 -12.83 -0.52
N LEU A 360 -9.18 -12.31 -1.18
CA LEU A 360 -10.54 -12.32 -0.66
C LEU A 360 -11.54 -12.77 -1.74
N ASN A 361 -12.54 -13.54 -1.32
CA ASN A 361 -13.63 -14.02 -2.15
C ASN A 361 -14.87 -14.30 -1.27
N ASP A 362 -16.02 -14.56 -1.90
CA ASP A 362 -17.29 -14.78 -1.18
C ASP A 362 -17.34 -16.09 -0.39
N GLU A 363 -16.46 -17.05 -0.66
CA GLU A 363 -16.37 -18.29 0.11
C GLU A 363 -15.67 -18.07 1.45
N LEU A 364 -14.50 -17.42 1.40
CA LEU A 364 -13.68 -17.14 2.57
C LEU A 364 -14.24 -15.96 3.39
N HIS A 365 -14.85 -14.97 2.72
CA HIS A 365 -15.29 -13.71 3.30
C HIS A 365 -16.76 -13.38 2.97
N PRO A 366 -17.72 -14.26 3.31
CA PRO A 366 -19.08 -14.19 2.79
C PRO A 366 -19.85 -12.93 3.18
N HIS A 367 -19.50 -12.28 4.30
CA HIS A 367 -20.22 -11.07 4.73
C HIS A 367 -19.71 -9.79 4.07
N LEU A 368 -18.60 -9.85 3.33
CA LEU A 368 -18.21 -8.73 2.47
C LEU A 368 -19.12 -8.66 1.24
N GLU A 369 -19.70 -9.80 0.82
CA GLU A 369 -20.60 -9.91 -0.32
C GLU A 369 -19.99 -9.29 -1.58
N LEU A 370 -18.74 -9.65 -1.87
CA LEU A 370 -17.87 -9.00 -2.85
C LEU A 370 -18.48 -9.00 -4.25
N SER A 371 -19.23 -10.03 -4.63
CA SER A 371 -19.98 -10.05 -5.91
C SER A 371 -20.97 -8.90 -6.06
N ARG A 372 -21.45 -8.32 -4.95
CA ARG A 372 -22.42 -7.21 -4.89
C ARG A 372 -21.78 -5.88 -4.53
N THR A 373 -20.69 -5.88 -3.77
CA THR A 373 -20.14 -4.68 -3.11
C THR A 373 -18.80 -4.22 -3.69
N MET A 374 -18.12 -5.05 -4.48
CA MET A 374 -17.00 -4.57 -5.29
C MET A 374 -17.51 -3.56 -6.30
N THR A 375 -17.03 -2.34 -6.18
CA THR A 375 -17.56 -1.17 -6.86
C THR A 375 -16.50 -0.62 -7.80
N HIS A 376 -16.84 -0.50 -9.08
CA HIS A 376 -15.99 0.17 -10.07
C HIS A 376 -15.73 1.61 -9.68
N VAL A 377 -14.51 2.07 -9.98
CA VAL A 377 -14.26 3.52 -10.04
C VAL A 377 -15.21 4.16 -11.06
N PRO A 378 -15.70 5.38 -10.80
CA PRO A 378 -16.55 6.10 -11.75
C PRO A 378 -15.81 6.39 -13.06
N GLU A 379 -16.54 6.89 -14.06
CA GLU A 379 -15.91 7.34 -15.30
C GLU A 379 -14.86 8.42 -15.02
N ILE A 380 -13.70 8.25 -15.62
CA ILE A 380 -12.56 9.14 -15.47
C ILE A 380 -11.93 9.49 -16.82
N LYS A 381 -11.27 10.64 -16.87
CA LYS A 381 -10.52 11.13 -18.02
C LYS A 381 -9.01 11.01 -17.81
N PRO A 382 -8.19 11.06 -18.86
CA PRO A 382 -6.75 11.15 -18.73
C PRO A 382 -6.35 12.30 -17.79
N GLY A 383 -5.39 12.03 -16.92
CA GLY A 383 -4.90 12.95 -15.91
C GLY A 383 -5.66 12.93 -14.58
N ALA A 384 -6.78 12.18 -14.48
CA ALA A 384 -7.38 11.87 -13.19
C ALA A 384 -6.45 10.94 -12.38
N PHE A 385 -6.41 11.17 -11.06
CA PHE A 385 -5.68 10.33 -10.11
C PHE A 385 -6.66 9.58 -9.22
N VAL A 386 -6.60 8.25 -9.23
CA VAL A 386 -7.35 7.41 -8.31
C VAL A 386 -6.42 6.96 -7.20
N ALA A 387 -6.82 7.18 -5.94
CA ALA A 387 -6.05 6.78 -4.77
C ALA A 387 -6.92 5.95 -3.82
N TRP A 388 -6.35 4.88 -3.26
CA TRP A 388 -6.98 4.08 -2.21
C TRP A 388 -6.02 3.81 -1.06
N HIS A 389 -6.56 3.78 0.15
CA HIS A 389 -5.82 3.49 1.37
C HIS A 389 -5.17 2.10 1.27
N CYS A 390 -3.99 1.94 1.87
CA CYS A 390 -3.20 0.70 1.76
C CYS A 390 -3.93 -0.59 2.23
N ASP A 391 -4.89 -0.48 3.15
CA ASP A 391 -5.72 -1.61 3.60
C ASP A 391 -7.03 -1.79 2.79
N THR A 392 -7.33 -0.96 1.79
CA THR A 392 -8.56 -1.07 1.00
C THR A 392 -8.51 -2.30 0.08
N ILE A 393 -9.53 -3.15 0.16
CA ILE A 393 -9.70 -4.28 -0.76
C ILE A 393 -9.98 -3.74 -2.16
N HIS A 394 -9.26 -4.25 -3.15
CA HIS A 394 -9.41 -3.83 -4.53
C HIS A 394 -9.20 -5.00 -5.50
N ALA A 395 -9.67 -4.83 -6.73
CA ALA A 395 -9.63 -5.81 -7.80
C ALA A 395 -9.54 -5.09 -9.15
N VAL A 396 -9.34 -5.87 -10.22
CA VAL A 396 -9.41 -5.39 -11.59
C VAL A 396 -10.54 -6.13 -12.31
N ASP A 397 -11.22 -5.45 -13.23
CA ASP A 397 -12.26 -6.06 -14.07
C ASP A 397 -11.79 -7.40 -14.65
N LYS A 398 -12.63 -8.43 -14.52
CA LYS A 398 -12.32 -9.76 -15.07
C LYS A 398 -12.15 -9.74 -16.58
N VAL A 399 -12.95 -8.93 -17.26
CA VAL A 399 -12.91 -8.75 -18.72
C VAL A 399 -13.03 -7.27 -19.02
N HIS A 400 -12.19 -6.77 -19.92
CA HIS A 400 -12.32 -5.42 -20.45
C HIS A 400 -13.42 -5.38 -21.53
N LYS A 401 -14.58 -4.78 -21.24
CA LYS A 401 -15.74 -4.70 -22.17
C LYS A 401 -15.84 -3.39 -22.97
N GLY A 402 -14.87 -2.50 -22.81
CA GLY A 402 -14.79 -1.20 -23.49
C GLY A 402 -14.38 -1.34 -24.96
N GLN A 403 -14.26 -0.19 -25.64
CA GLN A 403 -13.90 -0.10 -27.07
C GLN A 403 -12.53 0.53 -27.32
N SER A 404 -11.90 1.10 -26.29
CA SER A 404 -10.55 1.66 -26.30
C SER A 404 -9.76 1.11 -25.13
N ASP A 405 -8.44 1.27 -25.14
CA ASP A 405 -7.59 0.77 -24.06
C ASP A 405 -7.83 1.45 -22.70
N SER A 406 -7.55 0.71 -21.63
CA SER A 406 -7.51 1.19 -20.25
C SER A 406 -6.06 1.33 -19.78
N SER A 407 -5.56 2.57 -19.82
CA SER A 407 -4.16 2.90 -19.66
C SER A 407 -3.89 3.71 -18.41
N VAL A 408 -2.96 3.25 -17.58
CA VAL A 408 -2.65 3.89 -16.29
C VAL A 408 -1.15 3.82 -15.95
N LEU A 409 -0.66 4.82 -15.21
CA LEU A 409 0.66 4.82 -14.56
C LEU A 409 0.47 4.55 -13.07
N TYR A 410 1.10 3.50 -12.52
CA TYR A 410 1.03 3.24 -11.08
C TYR A 410 1.94 4.23 -10.33
N ILE A 411 1.34 5.06 -9.47
CA ILE A 411 2.02 6.12 -8.73
C ILE A 411 1.40 6.17 -7.32
N PRO A 412 1.96 5.43 -6.34
CA PRO A 412 1.44 5.46 -4.98
C PRO A 412 1.84 6.76 -4.26
N VAL A 413 1.34 6.91 -3.03
CA VAL A 413 1.65 8.03 -2.13
C VAL A 413 2.48 7.52 -0.97
N CYS A 414 3.76 7.88 -0.94
CA CYS A 414 4.73 7.39 0.04
C CYS A 414 5.22 8.54 0.95
N PRO A 415 5.01 8.47 2.27
CA PRO A 415 5.56 9.45 3.21
C PRO A 415 7.06 9.25 3.44
N VAL A 416 7.73 10.23 4.06
CA VAL A 416 9.11 10.04 4.52
C VAL A 416 9.12 9.22 5.80
N THR A 417 9.76 8.06 5.77
CA THR A 417 10.09 7.23 6.93
C THR A 417 11.53 6.73 6.77
N GLU A 418 12.12 6.19 7.83
CA GLU A 418 13.43 5.51 7.73
C GLU A 418 13.36 4.32 6.74
N LEU A 419 12.28 3.53 6.79
CA LEU A 419 12.03 2.44 5.85
C LEU A 419 12.03 2.93 4.39
N ASN A 420 11.29 4.00 4.11
CA ASN A 420 11.20 4.56 2.76
C ASN A 420 12.51 5.23 2.32
N ALA A 421 13.31 5.77 3.24
CA ALA A 421 14.66 6.25 2.93
C ALA A 421 15.56 5.11 2.44
N GLN A 422 15.55 3.98 3.16
CA GLN A 422 16.32 2.79 2.80
C GLN A 422 15.87 2.18 1.46
N TYR A 423 14.57 2.17 1.20
CA TYR A 423 14.02 1.78 -0.09
C TYR A 423 14.52 2.72 -1.21
N LEU A 424 14.45 4.03 -1.00
CA LEU A 424 14.80 5.01 -2.01
C LEU A 424 16.29 5.00 -2.38
N VAL A 425 17.19 4.66 -1.43
CA VAL A 425 18.62 4.40 -1.74
C VAL A 425 18.75 3.31 -2.80
N ARG A 426 18.04 2.19 -2.63
CA ARG A 426 18.07 1.06 -3.58
C ARG A 426 17.39 1.43 -4.91
N GLN A 427 16.27 2.15 -4.85
CA GLN A 427 15.56 2.63 -6.03
C GLN A 427 16.43 3.58 -6.86
N ARG A 428 17.15 4.51 -6.22
CA ARG A 428 18.06 5.43 -6.90
C ARG A 428 19.17 4.68 -7.63
N GLN A 429 19.73 3.65 -7.00
CA GLN A 429 20.72 2.80 -7.65
C GLN A 429 20.12 2.05 -8.86
N ALA A 430 18.93 1.47 -8.71
CA ALA A 430 18.22 0.80 -9.81
C ALA A 430 17.93 1.75 -10.99
N PHE A 431 17.56 3.01 -10.71
CA PHE A 431 17.42 4.04 -11.74
C PHE A 431 18.73 4.30 -12.48
N LEU A 432 19.86 4.43 -11.77
CA LEU A 432 21.16 4.66 -12.41
C LEU A 432 21.56 3.48 -13.31
N ASP A 433 21.38 2.26 -12.80
CA ASP A 433 21.73 1.02 -13.49
C ASP A 433 20.72 0.66 -14.60
N GLY A 434 19.52 1.23 -14.57
CA GLY A 434 18.40 0.91 -15.46
C GLY A 434 17.73 -0.43 -15.15
N THR A 435 18.00 -1.05 -14.00
CA THR A 435 17.38 -2.32 -13.58
C THR A 435 15.97 -2.09 -13.00
N PRO A 436 15.13 -3.14 -12.85
CA PRO A 436 13.84 -3.01 -12.17
C PRO A 436 13.97 -2.44 -10.75
N GLY A 437 12.89 -1.84 -10.25
CA GLY A 437 12.83 -1.35 -8.88
C GLY A 437 13.03 -2.47 -7.84
N PRO A 438 13.44 -2.15 -6.60
CA PRO A 438 13.84 -3.17 -5.60
C PRO A 438 12.75 -4.18 -5.23
N ASP A 439 11.48 -3.80 -5.37
CA ASP A 439 10.32 -4.62 -5.00
C ASP A 439 9.81 -5.49 -6.15
N PHE A 440 10.36 -5.34 -7.35
CA PHE A 440 9.91 -6.04 -8.54
C PHE A 440 10.82 -7.23 -8.86
N PRO A 441 10.35 -8.20 -9.66
CA PRO A 441 11.20 -9.27 -10.13
C PRO A 441 12.44 -8.73 -10.84
N GLY A 442 13.61 -9.28 -10.52
CA GLY A 442 14.89 -8.80 -11.06
C GLY A 442 15.05 -9.03 -12.57
N GLY A 443 16.19 -8.59 -13.10
CA GLY A 443 16.57 -8.76 -14.50
C GLY A 443 17.24 -7.51 -15.07
N ASP A 444 17.45 -7.49 -16.39
CA ASP A 444 18.12 -6.38 -17.08
C ASP A 444 17.28 -5.09 -17.09
N GLY A 445 15.95 -5.19 -16.89
CA GLY A 445 15.04 -4.05 -16.94
C GLY A 445 15.22 -3.24 -18.22
N GLU A 446 15.47 -1.95 -18.03
CA GLU A 446 15.69 -0.95 -19.09
C GLU A 446 17.18 -0.64 -19.31
N SER A 447 18.11 -1.39 -18.70
CA SER A 447 19.56 -1.11 -18.76
C SER A 447 20.13 -1.03 -20.19
N LYS A 448 19.47 -1.70 -21.14
CA LYS A 448 19.83 -1.75 -22.58
C LYS A 448 18.87 -0.96 -23.46
N HIS A 449 17.90 -0.23 -22.87
CA HIS A 449 16.92 0.51 -23.64
C HIS A 449 17.54 1.76 -24.30
N ILE A 450 17.20 1.95 -25.56
CA ILE A 450 17.46 3.19 -26.30
C ILE A 450 16.52 4.27 -25.76
N GLY A 451 17.05 5.46 -25.52
CA GLY A 451 16.27 6.61 -25.05
C GLY A 451 15.98 6.61 -23.54
N ARG A 452 16.55 5.69 -22.75
CA ARG A 452 16.40 5.70 -21.29
C ARG A 452 16.92 7.02 -20.70
N PRO A 453 16.13 7.73 -19.88
CA PRO A 453 16.57 8.95 -19.20
C PRO A 453 17.79 8.74 -18.30
N THR A 454 18.76 9.65 -18.42
CA THR A 454 19.90 9.76 -17.49
C THR A 454 19.58 10.71 -16.34
N GLU A 455 20.38 10.67 -15.25
CA GLU A 455 20.24 11.64 -14.16
C GLU A 455 20.33 13.09 -14.65
N ASP A 456 21.23 13.41 -15.57
CA ASP A 456 21.38 14.75 -16.15
C ASP A 456 20.15 15.21 -16.95
N MET A 457 19.43 14.27 -17.58
CA MET A 457 18.15 14.56 -18.24
C MET A 457 17.08 14.86 -17.20
N VAL A 458 16.94 14.00 -16.19
CA VAL A 458 15.99 14.19 -15.08
C VAL A 458 16.22 15.52 -14.37
N ARG A 459 17.48 15.89 -14.08
CA ARG A 459 17.83 17.15 -13.43
C ARG A 459 17.40 18.39 -14.23
N ARG A 460 17.37 18.28 -15.57
CA ARG A 460 16.92 19.36 -16.46
C ARG A 460 15.40 19.42 -16.61
N TRP A 461 14.72 18.29 -16.58
CA TRP A 461 13.26 18.21 -16.76
C TRP A 461 12.48 18.51 -15.50
N VAL A 462 13.01 18.08 -14.35
CA VAL A 462 12.26 18.01 -13.10
C VAL A 462 12.59 19.19 -12.19
N ASN A 463 11.54 19.78 -11.62
CA ASN A 463 11.67 20.87 -10.65
C ASN A 463 12.39 20.39 -9.36
N PRO A 464 12.83 21.31 -8.47
CA PRO A 464 13.51 20.90 -7.24
C PRO A 464 12.71 19.95 -6.34
N GLU A 465 11.38 20.05 -6.31
CA GLU A 465 10.52 19.20 -5.48
C GLU A 465 10.48 17.76 -5.99
N GLY A 466 10.38 17.57 -7.31
CA GLY A 466 10.43 16.24 -7.92
C GLY A 466 11.80 15.59 -7.76
N ARG A 467 12.89 16.36 -7.88
CA ARG A 467 14.24 15.84 -7.62
C ARG A 467 14.43 15.41 -6.16
N ARG A 468 13.86 16.17 -5.22
CA ARG A 468 13.80 15.81 -3.79
C ARG A 468 13.00 14.53 -3.56
N ALA A 469 11.80 14.42 -4.13
CA ALA A 469 10.96 13.22 -4.03
C ALA A 469 11.68 11.97 -4.57
N MET A 470 12.51 12.11 -5.61
CA MET A 470 13.32 11.04 -6.17
C MET A 470 14.64 10.76 -5.41
N GLY A 471 14.97 11.54 -4.38
CA GLY A 471 16.22 11.36 -3.62
C GLY A 471 17.48 11.83 -4.35
N LEU A 472 17.34 12.74 -5.31
CA LEU A 472 18.45 13.36 -6.06
C LEU A 472 18.93 14.67 -5.41
N ASP A 473 18.06 15.34 -4.66
CA ASP A 473 18.32 16.58 -3.92
C ASP A 473 17.88 16.42 -2.46
N LYS A 474 18.51 17.18 -1.55
CA LYS A 474 18.21 17.16 -0.11
C LYS A 474 16.76 17.57 0.19
N LEU A 475 16.08 16.80 1.03
CA LEU A 475 14.76 17.16 1.57
C LEU A 475 14.85 18.33 2.53
N VAL A 476 13.80 19.15 2.53
CA VAL A 476 13.67 20.31 3.43
C VAL A 476 12.40 20.14 4.25
N ALA A 477 12.54 19.97 5.56
CA ALA A 477 11.40 19.92 6.46
C ALA A 477 10.70 21.29 6.54
N SER A 478 9.37 21.28 6.63
CA SER A 478 8.60 22.51 6.90
C SER A 478 9.06 23.15 8.23
N PRO A 479 9.13 24.49 8.34
CA PRO A 479 9.37 25.17 9.62
C PRO A 479 8.37 24.79 10.71
N SER A 480 7.14 24.41 10.33
CA SER A 480 6.08 23.96 11.24
C SER A 480 6.08 22.45 11.48
N ALA A 481 7.02 21.68 10.90
CA ALA A 481 7.07 20.23 11.05
C ALA A 481 7.21 19.82 12.53
N LEU A 482 6.56 18.72 12.89
CA LEU A 482 6.69 18.12 14.22
C LEU A 482 8.12 17.61 14.47
N PRO A 483 8.56 17.47 15.73
CA PRO A 483 9.91 17.01 16.05
C PRO A 483 10.33 15.72 15.34
N GLY A 484 9.47 14.69 15.35
CA GLY A 484 9.77 13.41 14.68
C GLY A 484 9.84 13.52 13.15
N ALA A 485 9.03 14.40 12.56
CA ALA A 485 9.07 14.70 11.12
C ALA A 485 10.37 15.40 10.70
N ARG A 486 10.89 16.32 11.52
CA ARG A 486 12.20 16.95 11.27
C ARG A 486 13.32 15.93 11.39
N GLU A 487 13.30 15.15 12.46
CA GLU A 487 14.32 14.14 12.71
C GLU A 487 14.39 13.11 11.58
N VAL A 488 13.24 12.61 11.09
CA VAL A 488 13.25 11.63 10.01
C VAL A 488 13.70 12.24 8.67
N VAL A 489 13.45 13.53 8.43
CA VAL A 489 13.96 14.22 7.24
C VAL A 489 15.49 14.36 7.30
N ASP A 490 16.03 14.70 8.47
CA ASP A 490 17.50 14.76 8.68
C ASP A 490 18.14 13.39 8.50
N ARG A 491 17.53 12.33 9.06
CA ARG A 491 17.98 10.95 8.88
C ARG A 491 17.89 10.50 7.42
N PHE A 492 16.78 10.79 6.75
CA PHE A 492 16.62 10.50 5.32
C PHE A 492 17.77 11.10 4.51
N ASN A 493 18.07 12.38 4.74
CA ASN A 493 19.15 13.08 4.05
C ASN A 493 20.51 12.43 4.33
N ALA A 494 20.79 12.05 5.58
CA ALA A 494 22.00 11.32 5.94
C ALA A 494 22.08 9.94 5.26
N THR A 495 20.99 9.18 5.26
CA THR A 495 20.88 7.85 4.64
C THR A 495 21.13 7.89 3.14
N LEU A 496 20.67 8.94 2.45
CA LEU A 496 20.91 9.12 1.01
C LEU A 496 22.25 9.80 0.66
N GLY A 497 23.02 10.24 1.65
CA GLY A 497 24.28 10.98 1.45
C GLY A 497 24.07 12.42 0.93
N LEU A 498 22.95 13.05 1.27
CA LEU A 498 22.53 14.38 0.84
C LEU A 498 22.70 15.38 2.01
N ILE A 499 23.94 15.62 2.45
CA ILE A 499 24.23 16.46 3.62
C ILE A 499 24.38 17.93 3.23
#